data_AF-A6LLC4-F1
#
_entry.id   AF-A6LLC4-F1
#
_cell.length_a   1.000
_cell.length_b   1.000
_cell.length_c   1.000
_cell.angle_alpha   90.00
_cell.angle_beta   90.00
_cell.angle_gamma   90.00
#
_symmetry.space_group_name_H-M   'P 1'
#
loop_
_entity.id
_entity.type
_entity.pdbx_description
1 polymer ?
#
loop_
_entity_poly.entity_id
_entity_poly.type
_entity_poly.pdbx_seq_one_letter_code
_entity_poly.pdbx_strand_id
1 'polypeptide(L)'
;MKKKIDIKPTKYLKIFLYIILSNKEAISKEEIYKVFWGENARKNLNVQIYSLKKSLPLGDVLQNHRDFITINKNAIKSDYYEFFKYIGKNPKKIEKIYRGELLENFSDKWIIEKRNLCQKLFKLQIEKFKNLFNKISFLIEQISKMRSKPYIILFTPNIKKTSLRKGDMVLNLHKGHLLIIENNNNNPEYVIKGFTKRVNLKNFKILNEYEALKLIKKEEA
;
A
#
# COMPACT_ATOMS: atom_id res chain seq x y z
N MET A 1 -2.67 -32.24 4.17
CA MET A 1 -3.87 -31.56 3.61
C MET A 1 -4.27 -30.41 4.53
N LYS A 2 -4.36 -29.17 4.03
CA LYS A 2 -4.94 -28.07 4.82
C LYS A 2 -6.46 -28.23 4.82
N LYS A 3 -7.06 -28.40 6.00
CA LYS A 3 -8.52 -28.53 6.16
C LYS A 3 -9.16 -27.22 5.66
N LYS A 4 -9.97 -27.31 4.60
CA LYS A 4 -10.73 -26.16 4.08
C LYS A 4 -11.89 -25.96 5.06
N ILE A 5 -11.80 -24.94 5.91
CA ILE A 5 -12.88 -24.59 6.83
C ILE A 5 -13.90 -23.82 6.01
N ASP A 6 -15.13 -24.32 5.95
CA ASP A 6 -16.23 -23.63 5.30
C ASP A 6 -16.76 -22.57 6.26
N ILE A 7 -16.25 -21.34 6.15
CA ILE A 7 -16.56 -20.28 7.11
C ILE A 7 -17.77 -19.50 6.61
N LYS A 8 -18.92 -19.67 7.28
CA LYS A 8 -20.09 -18.81 7.04
C LYS A 8 -19.75 -17.34 7.40
N PRO A 9 -20.20 -16.35 6.62
CA PRO A 9 -19.85 -14.94 6.79
C PRO A 9 -20.57 -14.29 7.98
N THR A 10 -20.19 -14.67 9.20
CA THR A 10 -20.72 -14.12 10.45
C THR A 10 -20.20 -12.71 10.72
N LYS A 11 -20.92 -11.93 11.53
CA LYS A 11 -20.51 -10.56 11.89
C LYS A 11 -19.14 -10.53 12.58
N TYR A 12 -18.87 -11.45 13.51
CA TYR A 12 -17.57 -11.52 14.18
C TYR A 12 -16.41 -11.85 13.23
N LEU A 13 -16.64 -12.69 12.21
CA LEU A 13 -15.65 -12.95 11.17
C LEU A 13 -15.40 -11.71 10.31
N LYS A 14 -16.46 -11.01 9.90
CA LYS A 14 -16.34 -9.77 9.13
C LYS A 14 -15.55 -8.71 9.90
N ILE A 15 -15.78 -8.59 11.21
CA ILE A 15 -14.99 -7.71 12.10
C ILE A 15 -13.52 -8.12 12.08
N PHE A 16 -13.21 -9.41 12.21
CA PHE A 16 -11.83 -9.89 12.14
C PHE A 16 -11.17 -9.57 10.80
N LEU A 17 -11.87 -9.83 9.69
CA LEU A 17 -11.38 -9.50 8.34
C LEU A 17 -11.16 -7.99 8.18
N TYR A 18 -12.07 -7.15 8.70
CA TYR A 18 -11.89 -5.71 8.70
C TYR A 18 -10.62 -5.29 9.45
N ILE A 19 -10.40 -5.88 10.63
CA ILE A 19 -9.20 -5.61 11.43
C ILE A 19 -7.94 -5.97 10.63
N ILE A 20 -7.92 -7.15 10.00
CA ILE A 20 -6.80 -7.59 9.15
C ILE A 20 -6.58 -6.62 7.98
N LEU A 21 -7.63 -6.29 7.23
CA LEU A 21 -7.59 -5.51 5.98
C LEU A 21 -7.40 -4.00 6.21
N SER A 22 -7.52 -3.52 7.45
CA SER A 22 -7.19 -2.13 7.83
C SER A 22 -5.70 -1.82 7.67
N ASN A 23 -4.85 -2.86 7.73
CA ASN A 23 -3.40 -2.75 7.84
C ASN A 23 -2.92 -1.85 9.01
N LYS A 24 -3.70 -1.70 10.08
CA LYS A 24 -3.29 -1.04 11.33
C LYS A 24 -2.93 -2.09 12.39
N GLU A 25 -1.99 -1.78 13.28
CA GLU A 25 -1.67 -2.65 14.42
C GLU A 25 -2.64 -2.46 15.59
N ALA A 26 -3.25 -1.28 15.68
CA ALA A 26 -4.30 -0.94 16.62
C ALA A 26 -5.45 -0.23 15.90
N ILE A 27 -6.70 -0.58 16.23
CA ILE A 27 -7.90 -0.02 15.63
C ILE A 27 -8.85 0.41 16.74
N SER A 28 -9.34 1.65 16.68
CA SER A 28 -10.29 2.12 17.68
C SER A 28 -11.60 1.36 17.58
N LYS A 29 -12.23 1.06 18.72
CA LYS A 29 -13.55 0.45 18.73
C LYS A 29 -14.59 1.33 18.06
N GLU A 30 -14.41 2.65 18.16
CA GLU A 30 -15.24 3.65 17.49
C GLU A 30 -15.22 3.52 15.97
N GLU A 31 -14.05 3.29 15.37
CA GLU A 31 -13.93 3.01 13.93
C GLU A 31 -14.71 1.74 13.55
N ILE A 32 -14.62 0.69 14.36
CA ILE A 32 -15.36 -0.56 14.16
C ILE A 32 -16.88 -0.34 14.30
N TYR A 33 -17.32 0.44 15.29
CA TYR A 33 -18.74 0.72 15.49
C TYR A 33 -19.34 1.45 14.30
N LYS A 34 -18.64 2.47 13.78
CA LYS A 34 -19.09 3.23 12.59
C LYS A 34 -19.28 2.33 11.37
N VAL A 35 -18.38 1.36 11.17
CA VAL A 35 -18.45 0.45 10.00
C VAL A 35 -19.55 -0.60 10.14
N PHE A 36 -19.78 -1.15 11.33
CA PHE A 36 -20.62 -2.34 11.51
C PHE A 36 -21.99 -2.09 12.16
N TRP A 37 -22.19 -0.94 12.79
CA TRP A 37 -23.44 -0.60 13.50
C TRP A 37 -23.93 0.84 13.30
N GLY A 38 -23.13 1.75 12.74
CA GLY A 38 -23.53 3.16 12.53
C GLY A 38 -23.72 3.94 13.84
N GLU A 39 -24.49 5.03 13.81
CA GLU A 39 -24.65 5.96 14.94
C GLU A 39 -25.51 5.43 16.09
N ASN A 40 -26.36 4.41 15.85
CA ASN A 40 -27.35 3.91 16.81
C ASN A 40 -26.97 2.56 17.46
N ALA A 41 -25.68 2.29 17.63
CA ALA A 41 -25.19 0.98 18.07
C ALA A 41 -25.45 0.68 19.56
N ARG A 42 -26.40 -0.23 19.87
CA ARG A 42 -26.35 -0.98 21.16
C ARG A 42 -25.16 -1.94 21.12
N LYS A 43 -24.14 -1.58 21.91
CA LYS A 43 -22.77 -2.11 21.91
C LYS A 43 -22.72 -3.58 22.34
N ASN A 44 -22.17 -4.45 21.49
CA ASN A 44 -21.55 -5.68 22.02
C ASN A 44 -20.38 -6.21 21.19
N LEU A 45 -19.46 -5.31 20.80
CA LEU A 45 -18.20 -5.71 20.16
C LEU A 45 -17.43 -6.72 21.03
N ASN A 46 -17.46 -6.57 22.36
CA ASN A 46 -16.82 -7.53 23.27
C ASN A 46 -17.37 -8.96 23.08
N VAL A 47 -18.69 -9.15 22.95
CA VAL A 47 -19.28 -10.47 22.63
C VAL A 47 -18.88 -10.95 21.24
N GLN A 48 -18.79 -10.06 20.24
CA GLN A 48 -18.32 -10.46 18.91
C GLN A 48 -16.85 -10.92 18.95
N ILE A 49 -15.98 -10.22 19.68
CA ILE A 49 -14.57 -10.60 19.86
C ILE A 49 -14.43 -11.89 20.67
N TYR A 50 -15.25 -12.06 21.72
CA TYR A 50 -15.30 -13.31 22.47
C TYR A 50 -15.73 -14.49 21.59
N SER A 51 -16.81 -14.31 20.80
CA SER A 51 -17.31 -15.32 19.87
C SER A 51 -16.27 -15.68 18.81
N LEU A 52 -15.55 -14.67 18.29
CA LEU A 52 -14.45 -14.87 17.36
C LEU A 52 -13.33 -15.73 17.97
N LYS A 53 -12.89 -15.42 19.19
CA LYS A 53 -11.85 -16.20 19.90
C LYS A 53 -12.28 -17.63 20.22
N LYS A 54 -13.58 -17.86 20.40
CA LYS A 54 -14.15 -19.21 20.57
C LYS A 54 -14.20 -19.98 19.25
N SER A 55 -14.53 -19.30 18.15
CA SER A 55 -14.69 -19.92 16.83
C SER A 55 -13.36 -20.15 16.10
N LEU A 56 -12.32 -19.35 16.39
CA LEU A 56 -11.02 -19.42 15.74
C LEU A 56 -9.92 -19.50 16.82
N PRO A 57 -8.91 -20.40 16.68
CA PRO A 57 -7.80 -20.51 17.62
C PRO A 57 -6.83 -19.33 17.44
N LEU A 58 -7.26 -18.13 17.83
CA LEU A 58 -6.51 -16.89 17.63
C LEU A 58 -5.47 -16.62 18.72
N GLY A 59 -5.50 -17.33 19.86
CA GLY A 59 -4.57 -17.09 20.97
C GLY A 59 -4.40 -15.59 21.30
N ASP A 60 -3.15 -15.15 21.39
CA ASP A 60 -2.77 -13.75 21.64
C ASP A 60 -2.63 -12.90 20.36
N VAL A 61 -3.03 -13.44 19.20
CA VAL A 61 -3.00 -12.69 17.93
C VAL A 61 -3.88 -11.44 18.00
N LEU A 62 -4.96 -11.50 18.78
CA LEU A 62 -5.91 -10.41 18.92
C LEU A 62 -6.13 -10.06 20.39
N GLN A 63 -5.82 -8.83 20.78
CA GLN A 63 -6.04 -8.35 22.15
C GLN A 63 -7.10 -7.24 22.16
N ASN A 64 -8.06 -7.40 23.07
CA ASN A 64 -9.18 -6.48 23.24
C ASN A 64 -8.88 -5.55 24.43
N HIS A 65 -8.59 -4.28 24.15
CA HIS A 65 -8.35 -3.26 25.17
C HIS A 65 -9.64 -2.47 25.42
N ARG A 66 -9.62 -1.48 26.33
CA ARG A 66 -10.81 -0.67 26.63
C ARG A 66 -11.35 0.03 25.38
N ASP A 67 -10.51 0.77 24.68
CA ASP A 67 -10.91 1.69 23.61
C ASP A 67 -10.47 1.26 22.21
N PHE A 68 -9.60 0.26 22.11
CA PHE A 68 -9.05 -0.22 20.84
C PHE A 68 -8.84 -1.74 20.86
N ILE A 69 -8.60 -2.30 19.68
CA ILE A 69 -8.23 -3.70 19.48
C ILE A 69 -6.86 -3.71 18.81
N THR A 70 -5.95 -4.54 19.33
CA THR A 70 -4.63 -4.74 18.72
C THR A 70 -4.54 -6.10 18.04
N ILE A 71 -3.72 -6.15 16.99
CA ILE A 71 -3.49 -7.37 16.23
C ILE A 71 -1.99 -7.59 16.02
N ASN A 72 -1.49 -8.75 16.44
CA ASN A 72 -0.13 -9.18 16.15
C ASN A 72 -0.07 -9.71 14.71
N LYS A 73 0.25 -8.84 13.76
CA LYS A 73 0.33 -9.20 12.33
C LYS A 73 1.41 -10.23 12.02
N ASN A 74 2.50 -10.25 12.78
CA ASN A 74 3.60 -11.20 12.57
C ASN A 74 3.15 -12.65 12.82
N ALA A 75 2.13 -12.82 13.67
CA ALA A 75 1.53 -14.12 13.93
C ALA A 75 0.50 -14.54 12.85
N ILE A 76 0.20 -13.69 11.87
CA ILE A 76 -0.78 -13.95 10.80
C ILE A 76 -0.07 -14.14 9.46
N LYS A 77 -0.19 -15.34 8.89
CA LYS A 77 0.18 -15.60 7.50
C LYS A 77 -0.98 -15.19 6.59
N SER A 78 -0.83 -14.07 5.90
CA SER A 78 -1.86 -13.48 5.05
C SER A 78 -1.29 -13.16 3.66
N ASP A 79 -1.94 -13.70 2.64
CA ASP A 79 -1.68 -13.36 1.24
C ASP A 79 -1.94 -11.88 0.96
N TYR A 80 -2.92 -11.27 1.64
CA TYR A 80 -3.14 -9.83 1.60
C TYR A 80 -1.93 -9.04 2.10
N TYR A 81 -1.32 -9.43 3.23
CA TYR A 81 -0.12 -8.76 3.72
C TYR A 81 1.09 -8.96 2.79
N GLU A 82 1.25 -10.16 2.24
CA GLU A 82 2.28 -10.40 1.24
C GLU A 82 2.04 -9.57 -0.03
N PHE A 83 0.80 -9.45 -0.50
CA PHE A 83 0.43 -8.66 -1.66
C PHE A 83 0.87 -7.20 -1.47
N PHE A 84 0.50 -6.56 -0.35
CA PHE A 84 0.89 -5.18 -0.08
C PHE A 84 2.40 -5.02 0.20
N LYS A 85 3.09 -6.07 0.66
CA LYS A 85 4.55 -6.06 0.82
C LYS A 85 5.30 -6.03 -0.52
N TYR A 86 4.78 -6.74 -1.54
CA TYR A 86 5.46 -6.93 -2.83
C TYR A 86 4.96 -6.03 -3.96
N ILE A 87 3.82 -5.35 -3.79
CA ILE A 87 3.28 -4.44 -4.79
C ILE A 87 4.30 -3.33 -5.10
N GLY A 88 4.52 -3.04 -6.39
CA GLY A 88 5.57 -2.11 -6.86
C GLY A 88 7.00 -2.62 -6.76
N LYS A 89 7.27 -3.75 -6.09
CA LYS A 89 8.62 -4.29 -5.87
C LYS A 89 8.90 -5.57 -6.66
N ASN A 90 7.95 -6.51 -6.72
CA ASN A 90 8.16 -7.82 -7.36
C ASN A 90 6.89 -8.31 -8.09
N PRO A 91 6.71 -8.00 -9.38
CA PRO A 91 5.52 -8.38 -10.15
C PRO A 91 5.31 -9.89 -10.24
N LYS A 92 6.37 -10.67 -10.48
CA LYS A 92 6.29 -12.14 -10.55
C LYS A 92 5.74 -12.75 -9.26
N LYS A 93 6.07 -12.15 -8.11
CA LYS A 93 5.54 -12.61 -6.81
C LYS A 93 4.08 -12.19 -6.61
N ILE A 94 3.70 -10.99 -7.08
CA ILE A 94 2.32 -10.52 -7.04
C ILE A 94 1.39 -11.37 -7.90
N GLU A 95 1.79 -11.74 -9.11
CA GLU A 95 1.06 -12.67 -9.99
C GLU A 95 0.77 -14.02 -9.32
N LYS A 96 1.69 -14.50 -8.48
CA LYS A 96 1.51 -15.76 -7.74
C LYS A 96 0.59 -15.62 -6.51
N ILE A 97 0.55 -14.43 -5.92
CA ILE A 97 -0.24 -14.14 -4.71
C ILE A 97 -1.70 -13.84 -5.07
N TYR A 98 -1.92 -13.03 -6.10
CA TYR A 98 -3.25 -12.60 -6.49
C TYR A 98 -3.96 -13.69 -7.30
N ARG A 99 -4.99 -14.30 -6.71
CA ARG A 99 -5.68 -15.47 -7.29
C ARG A 99 -7.11 -15.20 -7.76
N GLY A 100 -7.59 -13.96 -7.65
CA GLY A 100 -8.97 -13.60 -7.94
C GLY A 100 -9.46 -12.47 -7.05
N GLU A 101 -10.78 -12.33 -6.96
CA GLU A 101 -11.41 -11.27 -6.18
C GLU A 101 -11.16 -11.46 -4.67
N LEU A 102 -10.74 -10.37 -4.00
CA LEU A 102 -10.62 -10.34 -2.55
C LEU A 102 -11.99 -10.61 -1.92
N LEU A 103 -12.08 -11.68 -1.12
CA LEU A 103 -13.29 -12.06 -0.39
C LEU A 103 -14.53 -12.10 -1.30
N GLU A 104 -14.43 -12.82 -2.43
CA GLU A 104 -15.43 -12.88 -3.52
C GLU A 104 -16.88 -13.05 -3.01
N ASN A 105 -17.09 -13.92 -2.01
CA ASN A 105 -18.41 -14.23 -1.45
C ASN A 105 -18.96 -13.20 -0.44
N PHE A 106 -18.31 -12.04 -0.30
CA PHE A 106 -18.74 -10.98 0.61
C PHE A 106 -19.18 -9.74 -0.17
N SER A 107 -20.28 -9.13 0.27
CA SER A 107 -20.92 -7.99 -0.41
C SER A 107 -20.90 -6.68 0.39
N ASP A 108 -20.26 -6.64 1.57
CA ASP A 108 -20.19 -5.43 2.38
C ASP A 108 -19.44 -4.30 1.62
N LYS A 109 -19.97 -3.07 1.66
CA LYS A 109 -19.42 -1.92 0.92
C LYS A 109 -17.92 -1.71 1.15
N TRP A 110 -17.47 -1.80 2.40
CA TRP A 110 -16.05 -1.64 2.75
C TRP A 110 -15.16 -2.75 2.16
N ILE A 111 -15.70 -3.96 1.95
CA ILE A 111 -14.99 -5.07 1.27
C ILE A 111 -14.88 -4.77 -0.21
N ILE A 112 -15.96 -4.32 -0.84
CA ILE A 112 -15.97 -3.92 -2.26
C ILE A 112 -14.92 -2.84 -2.52
N GLU A 113 -14.85 -1.82 -1.66
CA GLU A 113 -13.82 -0.77 -1.75
C GLU A 113 -12.39 -1.34 -1.69
N LYS A 114 -12.14 -2.27 -0.76
CA LYS A 114 -10.83 -2.94 -0.63
C LYS A 114 -10.53 -3.86 -1.81
N ARG A 115 -11.53 -4.55 -2.35
CA ARG A 115 -11.43 -5.41 -3.53
C ARG A 115 -11.06 -4.59 -4.75
N ASN A 116 -11.78 -3.50 -5.01
CA ASN A 116 -11.51 -2.58 -6.11
C ASN A 116 -10.09 -2.01 -6.02
N LEU A 117 -9.63 -1.67 -4.82
CA LEU A 117 -8.25 -1.25 -4.60
C LEU A 117 -7.25 -2.37 -4.97
N CYS A 118 -7.44 -3.60 -4.50
CA CYS A 118 -6.53 -4.72 -4.81
C CYS A 118 -6.52 -5.03 -6.30
N GLN A 119 -7.69 -5.05 -6.95
CA GLN A 119 -7.81 -5.29 -8.40
C GLN A 119 -7.14 -4.18 -9.19
N LYS A 120 -7.36 -2.91 -8.83
CA LYS A 120 -6.68 -1.77 -9.46
C LYS A 120 -5.17 -1.91 -9.30
N LEU A 121 -4.68 -2.18 -8.09
CA LEU A 121 -3.25 -2.37 -7.83
C LEU A 121 -2.66 -3.54 -8.64
N PHE A 122 -3.38 -4.65 -8.74
CA PHE A 122 -2.95 -5.82 -9.48
C PHE A 122 -2.90 -5.55 -10.99
N LYS A 123 -3.96 -4.98 -11.58
CA LYS A 123 -3.99 -4.58 -12.99
C LYS A 123 -2.85 -3.62 -13.30
N LEU A 124 -2.64 -2.62 -12.45
CA LEU A 124 -1.50 -1.72 -12.56
C LEU A 124 -0.17 -2.51 -12.49
N GLN A 125 -0.02 -3.49 -11.61
CA GLN A 125 1.20 -4.29 -11.56
C GLN A 125 1.41 -5.14 -12.83
N ILE A 126 0.36 -5.68 -13.45
CA ILE A 126 0.48 -6.49 -14.67
C ILE A 126 0.70 -5.59 -15.90
N GLU A 127 -0.11 -4.55 -16.04
CA GLU A 127 -0.07 -3.62 -17.18
C GLU A 127 1.19 -2.74 -17.15
N LYS A 128 1.66 -2.32 -15.96
CA LYS A 128 2.75 -1.34 -15.81
C LYS A 128 4.16 -1.92 -15.77
N PHE A 129 4.36 -3.25 -15.86
CA PHE A 129 5.71 -3.79 -16.05
C PHE A 129 6.16 -3.87 -17.52
N LYS A 130 5.37 -3.30 -18.45
CA LYS A 130 5.83 -3.01 -19.83
C LYS A 130 6.21 -1.54 -20.07
N ASN A 131 5.65 -0.56 -19.32
CA ASN A 131 5.88 0.88 -19.56
C ASN A 131 6.36 1.63 -18.30
N LEU A 132 7.55 2.23 -18.39
CA LEU A 132 8.23 2.96 -17.31
C LEU A 132 7.48 4.21 -16.83
N PHE A 133 6.80 4.94 -17.73
CA PHE A 133 5.96 6.11 -17.39
C PHE A 133 4.93 5.74 -16.35
N ASN A 134 4.21 4.68 -16.68
CA ASN A 134 3.13 4.13 -15.90
C ASN A 134 3.59 3.70 -14.49
N LYS A 135 4.73 3.01 -14.39
CA LYS A 135 5.36 2.61 -13.12
C LYS A 135 5.67 3.83 -12.24
N ILE A 136 6.25 4.87 -12.84
CA ILE A 136 6.66 6.09 -12.13
C ILE A 136 5.45 6.93 -11.69
N SER A 137 4.43 7.10 -12.54
CA SER A 137 3.17 7.75 -12.16
C SER A 137 2.52 7.10 -10.94
N PHE A 138 2.45 5.76 -10.94
CA PHE A 138 1.87 5.03 -9.82
C PHE A 138 2.67 5.23 -8.52
N LEU A 139 3.99 5.13 -8.60
CA LEU A 139 4.87 5.33 -7.46
C LEU A 139 4.63 6.72 -6.82
N ILE A 140 4.56 7.76 -7.65
CA ILE A 140 4.31 9.14 -7.20
C ILE A 140 2.91 9.28 -6.59
N GLU A 141 1.88 8.67 -7.17
CA GLU A 141 0.52 8.65 -6.59
C GLU A 141 0.44 7.95 -5.23
N GLN A 142 1.28 6.93 -4.97
CA GLN A 142 1.35 6.31 -3.66
C GLN A 142 2.08 7.22 -2.68
N ILE A 143 3.23 7.79 -3.08
CA ILE A 143 4.02 8.71 -2.25
C ILE A 143 3.17 9.91 -1.80
N SER A 144 2.31 10.46 -2.68
CA SER A 144 1.46 11.62 -2.34
C SER A 144 0.53 11.36 -1.15
N LYS A 145 0.12 10.09 -0.96
CA LYS A 145 -0.77 9.65 0.14
C LYS A 145 -0.01 9.28 1.42
N MET A 146 1.32 9.15 1.36
CA MET A 146 2.13 8.77 2.51
C MET A 146 2.52 10.00 3.33
N ARG A 147 2.48 9.86 4.67
CA ARG A 147 2.95 10.89 5.60
C ARG A 147 4.47 11.07 5.55
N SER A 148 5.21 9.97 5.45
CA SER A 148 6.65 9.96 5.19
C SER A 148 6.90 9.87 3.69
N LYS A 149 7.88 10.62 3.17
CA LYS A 149 8.23 10.65 1.74
C LYS A 149 9.50 9.82 1.50
N PRO A 150 9.38 8.54 1.11
CA PRO A 150 10.54 7.66 0.94
C PRO A 150 11.31 7.93 -0.34
N TYR A 151 10.90 8.90 -1.15
CA TYR A 151 11.61 9.29 -2.37
C TYR A 151 11.63 10.81 -2.52
N ILE A 152 12.68 11.29 -3.18
CA ILE A 152 12.85 12.68 -3.59
C ILE A 152 12.71 12.73 -5.10
N ILE A 153 11.90 13.67 -5.60
CA ILE A 153 11.63 13.82 -7.02
C ILE A 153 12.38 15.04 -7.54
N LEU A 154 13.24 14.84 -8.54
CA LEU A 154 13.95 15.91 -9.22
C LEU A 154 13.56 15.94 -10.69
N PHE A 155 13.61 17.11 -11.29
CA PHE A 155 13.57 17.28 -12.74
C PHE A 155 14.85 17.95 -13.21
N THR A 156 15.41 17.46 -14.31
CA THR A 156 16.59 18.06 -14.94
C THR A 156 16.47 18.05 -16.45
N PRO A 157 16.90 19.12 -17.15
CA PRO A 157 16.92 19.12 -18.61
C PRO A 157 17.98 18.15 -19.18
N ASN A 158 19.00 17.77 -18.41
CA ASN A 158 20.09 16.94 -18.92
C ASN A 158 20.73 16.11 -17.81
N ILE A 159 20.84 14.79 -18.03
CA ILE A 159 21.61 13.89 -17.18
C ILE A 159 22.57 13.06 -18.05
N LYS A 160 23.85 13.02 -17.66
CA LYS A 160 24.81 12.13 -18.31
C LYS A 160 24.48 10.68 -17.96
N LYS A 161 24.64 9.76 -18.93
CA LYS A 161 24.43 8.32 -18.76
C LYS A 161 25.18 7.84 -17.52
N THR A 162 24.45 7.44 -16.48
CA THR A 162 25.02 7.16 -15.15
C THR A 162 24.46 5.87 -14.58
N SER A 163 25.28 5.19 -13.78
CA SER A 163 24.88 4.02 -13.01
C SER A 163 23.96 4.47 -11.88
N LEU A 164 22.68 4.11 -11.95
CA LEU A 164 21.70 4.36 -10.89
C LEU A 164 21.81 3.29 -9.80
N ARG A 165 21.49 3.65 -8.54
CA ARG A 165 21.30 2.63 -7.51
C ARG A 165 20.03 1.83 -7.82
N LYS A 166 19.95 0.61 -7.28
CA LYS A 166 18.80 -0.30 -7.48
C LYS A 166 17.43 0.32 -7.13
N GLY A 167 17.39 1.28 -6.20
CA GLY A 167 16.17 2.00 -5.79
C GLY A 167 15.92 3.31 -6.54
N ASP A 168 16.91 3.87 -7.23
CA ASP A 168 16.79 5.12 -7.97
C ASP A 168 16.17 4.84 -9.36
N MET A 169 15.35 5.77 -9.87
CA MET A 169 14.69 5.64 -11.17
C MET A 169 14.87 6.92 -12.00
N VAL A 170 14.93 6.75 -13.32
CA VAL A 170 14.97 7.85 -14.28
C VAL A 170 13.90 7.64 -15.33
N LEU A 171 13.07 8.65 -15.54
CA LEU A 171 12.10 8.72 -16.63
C LEU A 171 12.59 9.77 -17.63
N ASN A 172 12.78 9.37 -18.89
CA ASN A 172 13.08 10.30 -19.96
C ASN A 172 11.77 10.91 -20.47
N LEU A 173 11.67 12.23 -20.43
CA LEU A 173 10.56 13.04 -20.95
C LEU A 173 11.09 13.83 -22.16
N HIS A 174 10.21 14.35 -23.03
CA HIS A 174 10.62 15.14 -24.19
C HIS A 174 11.46 16.36 -23.78
N LYS A 175 11.14 17.02 -22.66
CA LYS A 175 11.82 18.25 -22.21
C LYS A 175 12.88 18.04 -21.13
N GLY A 176 13.22 16.80 -20.81
CA GLY A 176 14.23 16.49 -19.79
C GLY A 176 14.03 15.13 -19.13
N HIS A 177 14.45 15.01 -17.88
CA HIS A 177 14.45 13.76 -17.13
C HIS A 177 13.84 13.97 -15.76
N LEU A 178 12.92 13.08 -15.39
CA LEU A 178 12.42 12.97 -14.03
C LEU A 178 13.25 11.93 -13.27
N LEU A 179 13.84 12.32 -12.15
CA LEU A 179 14.65 11.47 -11.30
C LEU A 179 13.87 11.19 -10.02
N ILE A 180 13.73 9.91 -9.67
CA ILE A 180 13.12 9.48 -8.41
C ILE A 180 14.21 8.81 -7.59
N ILE A 181 14.62 9.47 -6.51
CA ILE A 181 15.78 9.09 -5.71
C ILE A 181 15.28 8.53 -4.38
N GLU A 182 15.73 7.34 -4.01
CA GLU A 182 15.32 6.71 -2.75
C GLU A 182 15.88 7.49 -1.55
N ASN A 183 14.99 7.82 -0.61
CA ASN A 183 15.31 8.49 0.65
C ASN A 183 15.11 7.54 1.83
N ASN A 184 16.20 6.92 2.27
CA ASN A 184 16.25 5.99 3.40
C ASN A 184 16.20 6.71 4.77
N ASN A 185 15.24 7.63 4.96
CA ASN A 185 15.10 8.47 6.16
C ASN A 185 16.32 9.34 6.49
N ASN A 186 17.11 9.68 5.47
CA ASN A 186 18.20 10.64 5.62
C ASN A 186 17.69 12.07 5.39
N ASN A 187 18.47 13.06 5.80
CA ASN A 187 18.18 14.45 5.44
C ASN A 187 18.11 14.57 3.89
N PRO A 188 16.98 15.06 3.32
CA PRO A 188 16.82 15.18 1.87
C PRO A 188 17.95 15.93 1.18
N GLU A 189 18.48 16.99 1.78
CA GLU A 189 19.59 17.78 1.22
C GLU A 189 20.85 16.95 1.07
N TYR A 190 21.14 16.09 2.06
CA TYR A 190 22.30 15.19 2.03
C TYR A 190 22.16 14.16 0.90
N VAL A 191 20.97 13.58 0.74
CA VAL A 191 20.67 12.62 -0.33
C VAL A 191 20.82 13.27 -1.70
N ILE A 192 20.26 14.48 -1.87
CA ILE A 192 20.36 15.26 -3.11
C ILE A 192 21.83 15.56 -3.42
N LYS A 193 22.58 16.14 -2.47
CA LYS A 193 24.00 16.49 -2.66
C LYS A 193 24.85 15.27 -3.01
N GLY A 194 24.60 14.13 -2.37
CA GLY A 194 25.28 12.88 -2.66
C GLY A 194 24.93 12.31 -4.04
N PHE A 195 23.67 12.45 -4.47
CA PHE A 195 23.25 12.05 -5.81
C PHE A 195 23.83 12.99 -6.89
N THR A 196 23.67 14.30 -6.75
CA THR A 196 24.09 15.30 -7.73
C THR A 196 25.60 15.27 -7.95
N LYS A 197 26.40 15.09 -6.88
CA LYS A 197 27.86 14.93 -6.99
C LYS A 197 28.23 13.67 -7.78
N ARG A 198 27.56 12.54 -7.55
CA ARG A 198 27.84 11.27 -8.24
C ARG A 198 27.52 11.32 -9.72
N VAL A 199 26.41 11.96 -10.10
CA VAL A 199 25.96 12.01 -11.49
C VAL A 199 26.36 13.30 -12.21
N ASN A 200 27.17 14.15 -11.56
CA ASN A 200 27.59 15.47 -12.05
C ASN A 200 26.40 16.34 -12.49
N LEU A 201 25.34 16.38 -11.68
CA LEU A 201 24.13 17.16 -11.94
C LEU A 201 24.30 18.59 -11.47
N LYS A 202 24.30 19.54 -12.40
CA LYS A 202 24.40 20.97 -12.10
C LYS A 202 23.05 21.68 -12.05
N ASN A 203 22.17 21.38 -13.01
CA ASN A 203 20.88 22.05 -13.17
C ASN A 203 19.74 21.07 -12.87
N PHE A 204 19.01 21.30 -11.79
CA PHE A 204 17.83 20.51 -11.43
C PHE A 204 16.83 21.35 -10.64
N LYS A 205 15.57 20.92 -10.67
CA LYS A 205 14.48 21.45 -9.83
C LYS A 205 13.95 20.32 -8.95
N ILE A 206 13.77 20.57 -7.66
CA ILE A 206 13.04 19.65 -6.77
C ILE A 206 11.55 19.83 -7.05
N LEU A 207 10.84 18.72 -7.25
CA LEU A 207 9.41 18.72 -7.51
C LEU A 207 8.65 18.08 -6.36
N ASN A 208 7.43 18.55 -6.12
CA ASN A 208 6.45 17.78 -5.36
C ASN A 208 5.74 16.75 -6.25
N GLU A 209 4.96 15.86 -5.64
CA GLU A 209 4.28 14.76 -6.33
C GLU A 209 3.26 15.27 -7.35
N TYR A 210 2.58 16.38 -7.06
CA TYR A 210 1.60 16.96 -7.96
C TYR A 210 2.27 17.52 -9.22
N GLU A 211 3.34 18.30 -9.08
CA GLU A 211 4.13 18.82 -10.20
C GLU A 211 4.68 17.69 -11.08
N ALA A 212 5.22 16.64 -10.45
CA ALA A 212 5.76 15.49 -11.15
C ALA A 212 4.69 14.73 -11.95
N LEU A 213 3.51 14.48 -11.36
CA LEU A 213 2.38 13.86 -12.08
C LEU A 213 1.89 14.73 -13.23
N LYS A 214 1.91 16.06 -13.07
CA LYS A 214 1.50 16.99 -14.12
C LYS A 214 2.45 16.95 -15.33
N LEU A 215 3.75 16.79 -15.07
CA LEU A 215 4.73 16.60 -16.15
C LEU A 215 4.51 15.29 -16.89
N ILE A 216 4.28 14.19 -16.16
CA ILE A 216 4.08 12.88 -16.78
C ILE A 216 2.80 12.86 -17.65
N LYS A 217 1.69 13.41 -17.16
CA LYS A 217 0.42 13.46 -17.91
C LYS A 217 0.51 14.26 -19.21
N LYS A 218 1.39 15.27 -19.27
CA LYS A 218 1.61 16.07 -20.49
C LYS A 218 2.35 15.32 -21.59
N GLU A 219 2.99 14.20 -21.26
CA GLU A 219 3.75 13.37 -22.20
C GLU A 219 2.93 12.16 -22.68
N GLU A 220 1.78 11.89 -22.05
CA GLU A 220 0.82 10.86 -22.46
C GLU A 220 -0.29 11.40 -23.39
N ALA A 221 -0.38 12.72 -23.56
CA ALA A 221 -1.38 13.44 -24.38
C ALA A 221 -0.74 13.96 -25.68
#